data_AF-A0A348MWD9-F1
#
_entry.id   AF-A0A348MWD9-F1
#
_cell.length_a   1.000
_cell.length_b   1.000
_cell.length_c   1.000
_cell.angle_alpha   90.00
_cell.angle_beta   90.00
_cell.angle_gamma   90.00
#
_symmetry.space_group_name_H-M   'P 1'
#
loop_
_entity.id
_entity.type
_entity.pdbx_description
1 polymer ?
#
loop_
_entity_poly.entity_id
_entity_poly.type
_entity_poly.pdbx_seq_one_letter_code
_entity_poly.pdbx_strand_id
1 'polypeptide(L)' 'MHKELHSLSPREFQVANHITKGMTNRAIGDKLYISERTVKFHAANIYKKLKIKNRAGLISGYISEMQRIEKLRISIH' A
#
# COMPACT_ATOMS: atom_id res chain seq x y z
N MET A 1 -7.54 6.17 8.72
CA MET A 1 -6.53 5.84 7.70
C MET A 1 -6.72 6.61 6.40
N HIS A 2 -7.95 6.93 5.97
CA HIS A 2 -8.26 7.76 4.78
C HIS A 2 -7.35 8.97 4.48
N LYS A 3 -6.87 9.71 5.48
CA LYS A 3 -6.08 10.93 5.28
C LYS A 3 -4.60 10.66 4.99
N GLU A 4 -4.09 9.48 5.34
CA GLU A 4 -2.65 9.21 5.31
C GLU A 4 -2.18 8.57 3.99
N LEU A 5 -3.05 7.89 3.24
CA LEU A 5 -2.68 7.39 1.89
C LEU A 5 -2.32 8.52 0.92
N HIS A 6 -2.93 9.70 1.09
CA HIS A 6 -2.59 10.90 0.30
C HIS A 6 -1.20 11.47 0.63
N SER A 7 -0.57 11.03 1.73
CA SER A 7 0.80 11.45 2.10
C SER A 7 1.89 10.64 1.41
N LEU A 8 1.51 9.54 0.74
CA LEU A 8 2.43 8.73 -0.05
C LEU A 8 2.77 9.46 -1.34
N SER A 9 4.05 9.39 -1.72
CA SER A 9 4.47 9.80 -3.06
C SER A 9 3.85 8.88 -4.12
N PRO A 10 3.78 9.30 -5.39
CA PRO A 10 3.27 8.43 -6.46
C PRO A 10 3.97 7.06 -6.50
N ARG A 11 5.28 7.05 -6.22
CA ARG A 11 6.06 5.81 -6.20
C ARG A 11 5.76 4.93 -5.00
N GLU A 12 5.61 5.53 -3.82
CA GLU A 12 5.21 4.82 -2.60
C GLU A 12 3.79 4.24 -2.75
N PHE A 13 2.89 4.96 -3.41
CA PHE A 13 1.56 4.47 -3.72
C PHE A 13 1.59 3.24 -4.64
N GLN A 14 2.39 3.27 -5.71
CA GLN A 14 2.59 2.10 -6.59
C GLN A 14 3.10 0.88 -5.81
N VAL A 15 4.12 1.09 -4.97
CA VAL A 15 4.69 0.02 -4.13
C VAL A 15 3.63 -0.51 -3.15
N ALA A 16 2.91 0.37 -2.45
CA ALA A 16 1.86 -0.03 -1.51
C ALA A 16 0.77 -0.86 -2.20
N ASN A 17 0.30 -0.43 -3.38
CA ASN A 17 -0.71 -1.15 -4.16
C ASN A 17 -0.26 -2.56 -4.58
N HIS A 18 1.02 -2.75 -4.89
CA HIS A 18 1.52 -4.09 -5.20
C HIS A 18 1.72 -4.96 -3.95
N ILE A 19 2.11 -4.35 -2.82
CA ILE A 19 2.19 -5.05 -1.52
C ILE A 19 0.81 -5.58 -1.12
N THR A 20 -0.24 -4.78 -1.26
CA THR A 20 -1.61 -5.15 -0.89
C THR A 20 -2.17 -6.27 -1.77
N LYS A 21 -1.64 -6.42 -2.99
CA LYS A 21 -1.89 -7.56 -3.90
C LYS A 21 -1.08 -8.81 -3.57
N GLY A 22 -0.33 -8.82 -2.47
CA GLY A 22 0.46 -9.99 -2.04
C GLY A 22 1.82 -10.15 -2.74
N MET A 23 2.25 -9.21 -3.58
CA MET A 23 3.52 -9.35 -4.32
C MET A 23 4.76 -9.27 -3.42
N THR A 24 5.78 -10.08 -3.69
CA THR A 24 7.08 -10.03 -2.99
C THR A 24 7.87 -8.78 -3.40
N ASN A 25 8.79 -8.32 -2.55
CA ASN A 25 9.60 -7.14 -2.86
C ASN A 25 10.42 -7.30 -4.17
N ARG A 26 10.85 -8.53 -4.47
CA ARG A 26 11.54 -8.85 -5.72
C ARG A 26 10.62 -8.67 -6.92
N ALA A 27 9.43 -9.28 -6.90
CA ALA A 27 8.45 -9.15 -7.98
C ALA A 27 7.97 -7.71 -8.19
N ILE A 28 7.85 -6.92 -7.10
CA ILE A 28 7.57 -5.49 -7.18
C ILE A 28 8.72 -4.75 -7.86
N GLY A 29 9.96 -5.09 -7.50
CA GLY A 29 11.15 -4.53 -8.10
C GLY A 29 11.19 -4.75 -9.60
N ASP A 30 10.98 -6.00 -10.02
CA ASP A 30 10.92 -6.39 -11.44
C ASP A 30 9.80 -5.62 -12.18
N LYS A 31 8.59 -5.55 -11.59
CA LYS A 31 7.44 -4.88 -12.21
C LYS A 31 7.60 -3.35 -12.31
N LEU A 32 8.34 -2.77 -11.38
CA LEU A 32 8.54 -1.33 -11.30
C LEU A 32 9.91 -0.89 -11.84
N TYR A 33 10.71 -1.82 -12.37
CA TYR A 33 12.08 -1.57 -12.86
C TYR A 33 13.00 -0.92 -11.81
N ILE A 34 12.96 -1.42 -10.57
CA ILE A 34 13.84 -1.00 -9.47
C ILE A 34 14.36 -2.20 -8.66
N SER A 35 15.43 -2.00 -7.91
CA SER A 35 15.97 -3.08 -7.07
C SER A 35 15.03 -3.47 -5.92
N GLU A 36 15.10 -4.72 -5.47
CA GLU A 36 14.40 -5.18 -4.25
C GLU A 36 14.75 -4.30 -3.04
N ARG A 37 16.01 -3.83 -2.96
CA ARG A 37 16.47 -2.91 -1.90
C ARG A 37 15.73 -1.58 -1.95
N THR A 38 15.51 -1.03 -3.14
CA THR A 38 14.72 0.19 -3.36
C THR A 38 13.26 -0.03 -2.95
N VAL A 39 12.68 -1.20 -3.23
CA VAL A 39 11.33 -1.54 -2.75
C VAL A 39 11.28 -1.60 -1.22
N LYS A 40 12.26 -2.22 -0.55
CA LYS A 40 12.35 -2.24 0.92
C LYS A 40 12.43 -0.83 1.50
N PHE A 41 13.18 0.07 0.86
CA PHE A 41 13.26 1.47 1.24
C PHE A 41 11.90 2.18 1.13
N HIS A 42 11.20 2.04 0.00
CA HIS A 42 9.85 2.58 -0.13
C HIS A 42 8.88 1.99 0.89
N ALA A 43 8.93 0.67 1.14
CA ALA A 43 8.09 0.00 2.14
C ALA A 43 8.31 0.58 3.56
N ALA A 44 9.56 0.80 3.96
CA ALA A 44 9.88 1.41 5.25
C ALA A 44 9.31 2.84 5.38
N ASN A 45 9.43 3.65 4.33
CA ASN A 45 8.86 5.00 4.31
C ASN A 45 7.33 4.99 4.35
N ILE A 46 6.69 4.07 3.62
CA ILE A 46 5.23 3.86 3.67
C ILE A 46 4.82 3.53 5.10
N TYR A 47 5.50 2.60 5.76
CA TYR A 47 5.18 2.20 7.13
C TYR A 47 5.30 3.36 8.12
N LYS A 48 6.35 4.16 7.98
CA LYS A 48 6.56 5.37 8.79
C LYS A 48 5.46 6.41 8.54
N LYS A 49 5.11 6.68 7.28
CA LYS A 49 4.11 7.69 6.90
C LYS A 49 2.69 7.31 7.34
N LEU A 50 2.36 6.02 7.22
CA LEU A 50 1.05 5.49 7.61
C LEU A 50 0.99 5.04 9.07
N LYS A 51 2.07 5.25 9.85
CA LYS A 51 2.20 4.85 11.26
C LYS A 51 1.84 3.38 11.52
N ILE A 52 2.18 2.50 10.59
CA ILE A 52 1.96 1.05 10.69
C ILE A 52 3.27 0.33 10.94
N LYS A 53 3.19 -0.80 11.64
CA LYS A 53 4.39 -1.53 12.08
C LYS A 53 5.02 -2.38 10.99
N ASN A 54 4.22 -2.90 10.05
CA ASN A 54 4.68 -3.91 9.11
C ASN A 54 3.75 -4.06 7.89
N ARG A 55 4.17 -4.96 7.00
CA ARG A 55 3.44 -5.39 5.81
C ARG A 55 2.01 -5.82 6.10
N ALA A 56 1.77 -6.60 7.15
CA ALA A 56 0.44 -7.07 7.50
C ALA A 56 -0.48 -5.91 7.90
N GLY A 57 0.04 -4.92 8.62
CA GLY A 57 -0.66 -3.67 8.93
C GLY A 57 -1.06 -2.90 7.67
N LEU A 58 -0.19 -2.85 6.66
CA LEU A 58 -0.52 -2.21 5.37
C LEU A 58 -1.66 -2.94 4.65
N ILE A 59 -1.58 -4.27 4.59
CA ILE A 59 -2.57 -5.11 3.92
C ILE A 59 -3.93 -4.99 4.63
N SER A 60 -3.96 -5.17 5.95
CA SER A 60 -5.18 -5.09 6.75
C SER A 60 -5.84 -3.72 6.62
N GLY A 61 -5.06 -2.64 6.77
CA GLY A 61 -5.59 -1.30 6.64
C GLY A 61 -6.12 -0.99 5.24
N TYR A 62 -5.47 -1.48 4.18
CA TYR A 62 -5.95 -1.29 2.81
C TYR A 62 -7.23 -2.07 2.52
N ILE A 63 -7.33 -3.33 2.98
CA ILE A 63 -8.54 -4.16 2.81
C ILE A 63 -9.73 -3.50 3.51
N SER A 64 -9.56 -3.01 4.74
CA SER A 64 -10.62 -2.32 5.47
C SER A 64 -11.12 -1.07 4.73
N GLU A 65 -10.22 -0.30 4.11
CA GLU A 65 -10.62 0.88 3.33
C GLU A 65 -11.32 0.50 2.01
N MET A 66 -10.88 -0.57 1.32
CA MET A 66 -11.57 -1.07 0.12
C MET A 66 -12.98 -1.57 0.43
N GLN A 67 -13.15 -2.34 1.51
CA GLN A 67 -14.45 -2.79 1.99
C GLN A 67 -15.37 -1.61 2.32
N ARG A 68 -14.81 -0.53 2.89
CA ARG A 68 -15.58 0.70 3.16
C ARG A 68 -16.07 1.36 1.87
N ILE A 69 -15.22 1.45 0.84
CA ILE A 69 -15.59 2.05 -0.46
C ILE A 69 -16.65 1.21 -1.18
N GLU A 70 -16.52 -0.11 -1.18
CA GLU A 70 -17.54 -1.01 -1.76
C GLU A 70 -18.88 -0.88 -1.04
N LYS A 71 -18.87 -0.83 0.31
CA LYS A 71 -20.07 -0.64 1.12
C LYS A 71 -20.76 0.69 0.84
N LEU A 72 -19.99 1.78 0.68
CA LEU A 72 -20.50 3.09 0.26
C LEU A 72 -21.11 3.06 -1.14
N ARG A 73 -20.48 2.35 -2.10
CA ARG A 73 -20.98 2.24 -3.48
C ARG A 73 -22.29 1.46 -3.57
N ILE A 74 -22.46 0.42 -2.76
CA ILE A 74 -23.69 -0.38 -2.68
C ILE A 74 -24.82 0.39 -2.00
N SER A 75 -24.52 1.21 -0.99
CA SER A 75 -25.51 1.99 -0.23
C SER A 75 -26.09 3.21 -0.96
N ILE A 76 -25.59 3.53 -2.16
CA ILE A 76 -26.07 4.64 -3.01
C ILE A 76 -27.06 4.14 -4.08
N HIS A 77 -27.34 2.83 -4.11
CA HIS A 77 -28.42 2.22 -4.91
C HIS A 77 -29.50 1.69 -3.96
#